data_AF-B6AVL4-F1
#
_entry.id   AF-B6AVL4-F1
#
_cell.length_a   1.000
_cell.length_b   1.000
_cell.length_c   1.000
_cell.angle_alpha   90.00
_cell.angle_beta   90.00
_cell.angle_gamma   90.00
#
_symmetry.space_group_name_H-M   'P 1'
#
loop_
_entity.id
_entity.type
_entity.pdbx_description
1 polymer ?
#
loop_
_entity_poly.entity_id
_entity_poly.type
_entity_poly.pdbx_seq_one_letter_code
_entity_poly.pdbx_strand_id
1 'polypeptide(L)' 'MIEFDADMFAMGADWQGAFDELSDLCDVVYLSRTEGVSTTRLKCCVLQLTKGLRMVG' A
#
# COMPACT_ATOMS: atom_id res chain seq x y z
N MET A 1 -23.44 15.88 -8.86
CA MET A 1 -24.02 14.52 -8.89
C MET A 1 -22.97 13.61 -8.29
N ILE A 2 -23.23 13.04 -7.12
CA ILE A 2 -22.37 12.00 -6.55
C ILE A 2 -22.78 10.71 -7.27
N GLU A 3 -21.90 10.14 -8.09
CA GLU A 3 -22.23 8.99 -8.96
C GLU A 3 -22.24 7.65 -8.22
N PHE A 4 -21.64 7.59 -7.04
CA PHE A 4 -21.52 6.38 -6.24
C PHE A 4 -21.95 6.72 -4.81
N ASP A 5 -22.97 6.02 -4.31
CA ASP A 5 -23.43 6.12 -2.91
C ASP A 5 -22.39 5.41 -2.03
N ALA A 6 -21.23 6.05 -1.90
CA ALA A 6 -20.08 5.51 -1.20
C ALA A 6 -20.16 5.92 0.27
N ASP A 7 -20.39 4.95 1.14
CA ASP A 7 -20.41 5.18 2.58
C ASP A 7 -19.02 5.55 3.13
N MET A 8 -17.94 5.11 2.44
CA MET A 8 -16.59 5.16 2.97
C MET A 8 -15.51 5.34 1.90
N PHE A 9 -14.53 6.20 2.19
CA PHE A 9 -13.33 6.46 1.41
C PHE A 9 -12.08 6.00 2.19
N ALA A 10 -11.39 4.97 1.70
CA ALA A 10 -10.20 4.41 2.35
C ALA A 10 -8.92 4.61 1.52
N MET A 11 -7.84 5.09 2.15
CA MET A 11 -6.53 5.29 1.52
C MET A 11 -5.38 4.84 2.42
N GLY A 12 -4.18 4.68 1.87
CA GLY A 12 -3.00 4.37 2.68
C GLY A 12 -2.61 5.52 3.61
N ALA A 13 -2.05 5.21 4.78
CA ALA A 13 -1.59 6.18 5.78
C ALA A 13 -0.55 7.19 5.27
N ASP A 14 0.09 6.92 4.13
CA ASP A 14 0.98 7.88 3.46
C ASP A 14 0.25 9.18 3.02
N TRP A 15 -1.09 9.14 2.94
CA TRP A 15 -1.94 10.25 2.50
C TRP A 15 -2.75 10.88 3.64
N GLN A 16 -2.37 10.62 4.90
CA GLN A 16 -3.09 11.14 6.06
C GLN A 16 -3.23 12.67 6.01
N GLY A 17 -4.46 13.17 6.19
CA GLY A 17 -4.79 14.59 6.14
C GLY A 17 -5.05 15.16 4.75
N ALA A 18 -4.73 14.42 3.68
CA ALA A 18 -4.86 14.93 2.31
C ALA A 18 -6.31 14.96 1.80
N PHE A 19 -7.20 14.16 2.40
CA PHE A 19 -8.58 13.98 1.93
C PHE A 19 -9.61 14.25 3.03
N ASP A 20 -9.22 14.92 4.10
CA ASP A 20 -10.09 15.19 5.25
C ASP A 20 -11.27 16.11 4.86
N GLU A 21 -11.14 16.91 3.80
CA GLU A 21 -12.25 17.69 3.24
C GLU A 21 -13.42 16.84 2.71
N LEU A 22 -13.20 15.55 2.47
CA LEU A 22 -14.24 14.60 2.05
C LEU A 22 -15.00 14.00 3.24
N SER A 23 -14.60 14.29 4.49
CA SER A 23 -15.27 13.77 5.69
C SER A 23 -16.71 14.25 5.84
N ASP A 24 -17.04 15.39 5.24
CA ASP A 24 -18.41 15.94 5.23
C ASP A 24 -19.34 15.15 4.29
N LEU A 25 -18.78 14.34 3.38
CA LEU A 25 -19.51 13.54 2.40
C LEU A 25 -19.53 12.04 2.71
N CYS A 26 -18.46 11.50 3.31
CA CYS A 26 -18.33 10.06 3.62
C CYS A 26 -17.24 9.81 4.67
N ASP A 27 -17.20 8.61 5.24
CA ASP A 27 -16.18 8.24 6.22
C ASP A 27 -14.79 8.13 5.57
N VAL A 28 -13.86 9.01 5.96
CA VAL A 28 -12.47 8.99 5.48
C VAL A 28 -11.59 8.18 6.42
N VAL A 29 -10.99 7.09 5.94
CA VAL A 29 -10.14 6.18 6.74
C VAL A 29 -8.77 5.97 6.12
N TYR A 30 -7.73 6.08 6.95
CA TYR A 30 -6.35 5.85 6.54
C TYR A 30 -5.84 4.50 7.07
N LEU A 31 -5.56 3.58 6.17
CA LEU A 31 -5.08 2.23 6.47
C LEU A 31 -3.57 2.25 6.67
N SER A 32 -3.11 1.73 7.82
CA SER A 32 -1.70 1.48 8.08
C SER A 32 -1.11 0.55 7.03
N ARG A 33 0.15 0.77 6.65
CA ARG A 33 0.87 -0.18 5.79
C ARG A 33 0.86 -1.57 6.43
N THR A 34 0.70 -2.60 5.61
CA THR A 34 0.84 -3.98 6.08
C THR A 34 2.28 -4.20 6.54
N GLU A 35 2.47 -4.40 7.84
CA GLU A 35 3.79 -4.69 8.39
C GLU A 35 4.31 -6.03 7.84
N GLY A 36 5.60 -6.09 7.55
CA GLY A 36 6.28 -7.34 7.17
C GLY A 36 6.34 -7.66 5.67
N VAL A 37 5.54 -7.01 4.80
CA VAL A 37 5.64 -7.19 3.34
C VAL A 37 6.33 -5.98 2.70
N SER A 38 7.65 -6.08 2.56
CA SER A 38 8.45 -5.09 1.85
C SER A 38 8.81 -5.59 0.46
N THR A 39 8.43 -4.82 -0.57
CA THR A 39 8.83 -5.08 -1.97
C THR A 39 10.35 -5.05 -2.13
N THR A 40 11.06 -4.25 -1.34
CA THR A 40 12.53 -4.25 -1.26
C THR A 40 13.05 -5.57 -0.72
N ARG A 41 12.46 -6.10 0.36
CA ARG A 41 12.86 -7.37 0.95
C ARG A 41 12.62 -8.55 0.00
N LEU A 42 11.50 -8.56 -0.71
CA LEU A 42 11.19 -9.58 -1.73
C LEU A 42 12.16 -9.52 -2.92
N LYS A 43 12.45 -8.31 -3.44
CA LYS A 43 13.44 -8.13 -4.51
C LYS A 43 14.84 -8.60 -4.09
N CYS A 44 15.28 -8.27 -2.88
CA CYS A 44 16.55 -8.76 -2.34
C CYS A 44 16.61 -10.29 -2.27
N CYS A 45 15.55 -10.94 -1.78
CA CYS A 45 15.49 -12.40 -1.68
C CYS A 45 15.66 -13.07 -3.06
N VAL A 46 14.91 -12.61 -4.06
CA VAL A 46 14.98 -13.16 -5.43
C VAL A 46 16.37 -12.94 -6.06
N LEU A 47 16.99 -11.78 -5.84
CA LEU A 47 18.34 -11.49 -6.36
C LEU A 47 19.44 -12.33 -5.70
N GLN A 48 19.28 -12.73 -4.43
CA GLN A 48 20.26 -13.61 -3.76
C GLN A 48 20.16 -15.05 -4.28
N LEU A 49 18.95 -15.54 -4.52
CA LEU A 49 18.72 -16.89 -5.06
C LEU A 49 19.31 -17.05 -6.48
N THR A 50 19.17 -16.03 -7.33
CA THR A 50 19.72 -16.05 -8.70
C THR A 50 21.24 -15.97 -8.75
N LYS A 51 21.87 -15.25 -7.80
CA LYS A 51 23.34 -15.21 -7.68
C LYS A 51 23.93 -16.55 -7.21
N GLY A 52 23.25 -17.25 -6.29
CA GLY A 52 23.68 -18.56 -5.82
C GLY A 52 23.66 -19.64 -6.90
N LEU A 53 22.68 -19.60 -7.81
CA LEU A 53 22.57 -20.56 -8.92
C LEU A 53 23.70 -20.43 -9.96
N ARG A 54 24.33 -19.25 -10.08
CA ARG A 54 25.38 -18.97 -11.06
C ARG A 54 26.77 -19.49 -10.66
N MET A 55 26.93 -19.89 -9.40
CA MET A 55 28.20 -20.35 -8.81
C MET A 55 28.37 -21.88 -8.82
N VAL A 56 27.38 -22.63 -9.29
CA VAL A 56 27.37 -24.11 -9.35
C VAL A 56 27.49 -24.61 -10.79
N GLY A 57 28.02 -23.78 -11.70
CA GLY A 57 28.26 -24.11 -13.11
C GLY A 57 29.74 -24.07 -13.45
#